data_AF-A0AAD1S6J0-F1
#
_entry.id   AF-A0AAD1S6J0-F1
#
_cell.length_a   1.000
_cell.length_b   1.000
_cell.length_c   1.000
_cell.angle_alpha   90.00
_cell.angle_beta   90.00
_cell.angle_gamma   90.00
#
_symmetry.space_group_name_H-M   'P 1'
#
loop_
_entity.id
_entity.type
_entity.pdbx_description
1 polymer ?
#
loop_
_entity_poly.entity_id
_entity_poly.type
_entity_poly.pdbx_seq_one_letter_code
_entity_poly.pdbx_strand_id
1 'polypeptide(L)'
;MDESDVLNSLEVKTMLPVRRVARKKCLAGESSRVEPPEDEMQYFRASVFRPILDQIIQSMTERFSENKQLVMDSHYLDPRKFQKIRTDPKVLDGGALERISKLAKVNECSLKTELISFANLFPSLTGCLSEDETQKVEIILDDKEEEEEINDWIPPTDKLIE
;
A
#
# COMPACT_ATOMS: atom_id res chain seq x y z
N MET A 1 19.48 14.71 21.36
CA MET A 1 18.50 13.62 21.39
C MET A 1 18.69 12.95 20.06
N ASP A 2 19.42 11.84 20.06
CA ASP A 2 19.93 11.22 18.83
C ASP A 2 18.82 10.34 18.24
N GLU A 3 18.65 10.39 16.92
CA GLU A 3 17.58 9.66 16.20
C GLU A 3 17.63 8.14 16.44
N SER A 4 18.80 7.61 16.81
CA SER A 4 19.02 6.20 17.18
C SER A 4 18.28 5.79 18.46
N ASP A 5 18.08 6.69 19.41
CA ASP A 5 17.39 6.38 20.68
C ASP A 5 15.88 6.26 20.49
N VAL A 6 15.32 6.93 19.48
CA VAL A 6 13.89 6.87 19.15
C VAL A 6 13.51 5.51 18.55
N LEU A 7 14.39 4.93 17.73
CA LEU A 7 14.15 3.65 17.07
C LEU A 7 14.24 2.46 18.04
N ASN A 8 15.17 2.51 19.00
CA ASN A 8 15.36 1.46 20.01
C ASN A 8 14.29 1.46 21.13
N SER A 9 13.49 2.51 21.24
CA SER A 9 12.41 2.64 22.25
C SER A 9 11.05 2.18 21.72
N LEU A 10 10.94 1.74 20.47
CA LEU A 10 9.65 1.43 19.85
C LEU A 10 9.23 -0.02 20.15
N GLU A 11 8.60 -0.25 21.31
CA GLU A 11 7.96 -1.53 21.62
C GLU A 11 6.72 -1.74 20.74
N VAL A 12 6.83 -2.62 19.75
CA VAL A 12 5.69 -3.04 18.92
C VAL A 12 4.86 -4.06 19.70
N LYS A 13 3.63 -3.69 20.06
CA LYS A 13 2.68 -4.61 20.69
C LYS A 13 2.15 -5.59 19.66
N THR A 14 2.34 -6.88 19.91
CA THR A 14 1.90 -7.98 19.03
C THR A 14 0.46 -8.44 19.30
N MET A 15 -0.18 -7.97 20.37
CA MET A 15 -1.54 -8.36 20.75
C MET A 15 -2.43 -7.14 21.02
N LEU A 16 -3.71 -7.28 20.68
CA LEU A 16 -4.72 -6.26 20.96
C LEU A 16 -4.96 -6.18 22.49
N PRO A 17 -5.14 -4.98 23.04
CA PRO A 17 -5.42 -4.83 24.46
C PRO A 17 -6.81 -5.35 24.80
N VAL A 18 -6.90 -6.23 25.81
CA VAL A 18 -8.16 -6.81 26.27
C VAL A 18 -9.13 -5.70 26.71
N ARG A 19 -10.29 -5.63 26.06
CA ARG A 19 -11.24 -4.54 26.30
C ARG A 19 -12.20 -4.87 27.45
N ARG A 20 -12.29 -3.97 28.43
CA ARG A 20 -13.34 -4.04 29.46
C ARG A 20 -14.70 -3.69 28.85
N VAL A 21 -15.69 -4.57 29.02
CA VAL A 21 -17.08 -4.32 28.62
C VAL A 21 -17.67 -3.22 29.50
N ALA A 22 -17.91 -2.05 28.90
CA ALA A 22 -18.53 -0.92 29.59
C ALA A 22 -20.03 -1.16 29.75
N ARG A 23 -20.50 -1.41 30.97
CA ARG A 23 -21.94 -1.51 31.27
C ARG A 23 -22.55 -0.12 31.28
N LYS A 24 -23.41 0.18 30.30
CA LYS A 24 -24.21 1.41 30.30
C LYS A 24 -25.44 1.22 31.20
N LYS A 25 -25.72 2.20 32.07
CA LYS A 25 -26.98 2.22 32.83
C LYS A 25 -28.11 2.53 31.85
N CYS A 26 -29.12 1.67 31.79
CA CYS A 26 -30.31 1.82 30.96
C CYS A 26 -31.53 2.00 31.85
N LEU A 27 -32.50 2.81 31.44
CA LEU A 27 -33.77 2.91 32.15
C LEU A 27 -34.66 1.71 31.86
N ALA A 28 -35.64 1.46 32.72
CA ALA A 28 -36.59 0.38 32.53
C ALA A 28 -37.38 0.58 31.21
N GLY A 29 -37.32 -0.41 30.32
CA GLY A 29 -37.96 -0.35 29.00
C GLY A 29 -37.06 0.14 27.87
N GLU A 30 -35.84 0.61 28.16
CA GLU A 30 -34.88 0.96 27.12
C GLU A 30 -34.08 -0.27 26.67
N SER A 31 -33.98 -0.47 25.35
CA SER A 31 -32.99 -1.39 24.77
C SER A 31 -31.73 -0.59 24.44
N SER A 32 -30.61 -0.94 25.06
CA SER A 32 -29.31 -0.33 24.72
C SER A 32 -28.85 -0.87 23.37
N ARG A 33 -29.28 -0.22 22.29
CA ARG A 33 -28.71 -0.48 20.96
C ARG A 33 -27.33 0.15 20.88
N VAL A 34 -26.35 -0.73 20.84
CA VAL A 34 -24.95 -0.62 20.36
C VAL A 34 -24.13 -1.42 21.37
N GLU A 35 -24.22 -2.73 21.22
CA GLU A 35 -23.24 -3.64 21.81
C GLU A 35 -21.99 -3.53 20.93
N PRO A 36 -20.81 -3.20 21.49
CA PRO A 36 -19.58 -3.27 20.71
C PRO A 36 -19.39 -4.71 20.20
N PRO A 37 -18.73 -4.90 19.04
CA PRO A 37 -18.37 -6.24 18.59
C PRO A 37 -17.67 -6.99 19.74
N GLU A 38 -18.09 -8.22 20.01
CA GLU A 38 -17.44 -9.08 21.00
C GLU A 38 -15.99 -9.39 20.57
N ASP A 39 -15.75 -9.42 19.27
CA ASP A 39 -14.43 -9.63 18.67
C ASP A 39 -13.60 -8.33 18.69
N GLU A 40 -12.51 -8.36 19.45
CA GLU A 40 -11.55 -7.27 19.58
C GLU A 40 -10.90 -6.91 18.23
N MET A 41 -10.71 -7.90 17.34
CA MET A 41 -10.16 -7.69 16.00
C MET A 41 -11.14 -6.89 15.13
N GLN A 42 -12.43 -7.25 15.15
CA GLN A 42 -13.45 -6.49 14.44
C GLN A 42 -13.60 -5.07 14.98
N TYR A 43 -13.53 -4.91 16.30
CA TYR A 43 -13.56 -3.59 16.91
C TYR A 43 -12.35 -2.74 16.50
N PHE A 44 -11.12 -3.28 16.59
CA PHE A 44 -9.92 -2.58 16.15
C PHE A 44 -10.00 -2.18 14.68
N ARG A 45 -10.43 -3.13 13.82
CA ARG A 45 -10.61 -2.89 12.40
C ARG A 45 -11.57 -1.73 12.13
N ALA A 46 -12.70 -1.68 12.82
CA ALA A 46 -13.73 -0.66 12.62
C ALA A 46 -13.40 0.69 13.25
N SER A 47 -12.80 0.69 14.45
CA SER A 47 -12.63 1.89 15.27
C SER A 47 -11.26 2.57 15.14
N VAL A 48 -10.23 1.84 14.68
CA VAL A 48 -8.86 2.35 14.58
C VAL A 48 -8.36 2.26 13.15
N PHE A 49 -8.33 1.05 12.59
CA PHE A 49 -7.73 0.82 11.27
C PHE A 49 -8.44 1.56 10.14
N ARG A 50 -9.77 1.41 10.03
CA ARG A 50 -10.56 2.08 8.99
C ARG A 50 -10.44 3.61 9.08
N PRO A 51 -10.62 4.27 10.24
CA PRO A 51 -10.43 5.72 10.34
C PRO A 51 -9.03 6.19 9.93
N ILE A 52 -7.99 5.44 10.29
CA ILE A 52 -6.61 5.77 9.88
C ILE A 52 -6.48 5.64 8.36
N LEU A 53 -6.98 4.54 7.77
CA LEU A 53 -6.97 4.37 6.31
C LEU A 53 -7.75 5.48 5.60
N ASP A 54 -8.94 5.80 6.09
CA ASP A 54 -9.79 6.86 5.53
C ASP A 54 -9.07 8.21 5.58
N GLN A 55 -8.39 8.51 6.70
CA GLN A 55 -7.58 9.73 6.82
C GLN A 55 -6.40 9.75 5.84
N ILE A 56 -5.71 8.62 5.65
CA ILE A 56 -4.62 8.50 4.67
C ILE A 56 -5.17 8.72 3.26
N ILE A 57 -6.26 8.06 2.90
CA ILE A 57 -6.89 8.18 1.58
C ILE A 57 -7.36 9.61 1.34
N GLN A 58 -8.02 10.22 2.31
CA GLN A 58 -8.49 11.60 2.24
C GLN A 58 -7.31 12.56 2.04
N SER A 59 -6.26 12.42 2.85
CA SER A 59 -5.07 13.28 2.77
C SER A 59 -4.32 13.13 1.44
N MET A 60 -4.25 11.92 0.88
CA MET A 60 -3.67 11.69 -0.44
C MET A 60 -4.56 12.29 -1.54
N THR A 61 -5.88 12.14 -1.42
CA THR A 61 -6.84 12.66 -2.40
C THR A 61 -6.81 14.18 -2.43
N GLU A 62 -6.82 14.85 -1.27
CA GLU A 62 -6.72 16.30 -1.18
C GLU A 62 -5.43 16.82 -1.82
N ARG A 63 -4.29 16.18 -1.54
CA ARG A 63 -2.99 16.62 -2.08
C ARG A 63 -2.81 16.40 -3.58
N PHE A 64 -3.37 15.31 -4.12
CA PHE A 64 -3.06 14.86 -5.48
C PHE A 64 -4.24 14.89 -6.46
N SER A 65 -5.45 15.21 -6.01
CA SER A 65 -6.66 15.27 -6.86
C SER A 65 -6.49 16.23 -8.04
N GLU A 66 -5.97 17.44 -7.80
CA GLU A 66 -5.75 18.46 -8.85
C GLU A 66 -4.71 18.03 -9.88
N ASN A 67 -3.71 17.24 -9.46
CA ASN A 67 -2.58 16.82 -10.29
C ASN A 67 -2.58 15.32 -10.61
N LYS A 68 -3.77 14.68 -10.57
CA LYS A 68 -3.91 13.23 -10.79
C LYS A 68 -3.21 12.74 -12.05
N GLN A 69 -3.38 13.45 -13.17
CA GLN A 69 -2.74 13.16 -14.44
C GLN A 69 -1.20 13.19 -14.35
N LEU A 70 -0.63 14.15 -13.62
CA LEU A 70 0.83 14.27 -13.45
C LEU A 70 1.40 13.14 -12.58
N VAL A 71 0.66 12.74 -11.54
CA VAL A 71 1.03 11.60 -10.69
C VAL A 71 0.99 10.29 -11.49
N MET A 72 -0.04 10.13 -12.34
CA MET A 72 -0.13 8.99 -13.25
C MET A 72 1.00 8.99 -14.28
N ASP A 73 1.32 10.13 -14.89
CA ASP A 73 2.44 10.25 -15.83
C ASP A 73 3.78 9.90 -15.17
N SER A 74 3.98 10.36 -13.93
CA SER A 74 5.21 10.09 -13.16
C SER A 74 5.38 8.60 -12.86
N HIS A 75 4.29 7.84 -12.82
CA HIS A 75 4.33 6.39 -12.58
C HIS A 75 5.10 5.64 -13.66
N TYR A 76 5.07 6.11 -14.91
CA TYR A 76 5.79 5.49 -16.02
C TYR A 76 7.31 5.73 -15.95
N LEU A 77 7.76 6.70 -15.16
CA LEU A 77 9.18 7.01 -14.97
C LEU A 77 9.84 6.16 -13.89
N ASP A 78 9.06 5.38 -13.13
CA ASP A 78 9.59 4.44 -12.14
C ASP A 78 10.28 3.25 -12.85
N PRO A 79 11.58 2.98 -12.57
CA PRO A 79 12.29 1.85 -13.16
C PRO A 79 11.62 0.48 -12.95
N ARG A 80 10.85 0.32 -11.87
CA ARG A 80 10.07 -0.91 -11.62
C ARG A 80 9.05 -1.19 -12.72
N LYS A 81 8.65 -0.18 -13.50
CA LYS A 81 7.72 -0.30 -14.62
C LYS A 81 8.39 -0.49 -15.98
N PHE A 82 9.71 -0.32 -16.07
CA PHE A 82 10.43 -0.42 -17.34
C PHE A 82 10.31 -1.82 -17.96
N GLN A 83 10.25 -2.87 -17.14
CA GLN A 83 9.99 -4.21 -17.64
C GLN A 83 8.66 -4.29 -18.41
N LYS A 84 7.61 -3.67 -17.88
CA LYS A 84 6.29 -3.64 -18.53
C LYS A 84 6.30 -2.79 -19.80
N ILE A 85 6.99 -1.64 -19.78
CA ILE A 85 7.14 -0.75 -20.95
C ILE A 85 7.91 -1.47 -22.08
N ARG A 86 8.92 -2.26 -21.74
CA ARG A 86 9.71 -3.06 -22.69
C ARG A 86 8.89 -4.19 -23.32
N THR A 87 8.10 -4.91 -22.51
CA THR A 87 7.31 -6.05 -23.00
C THR A 87 6.07 -5.62 -23.78
N ASP A 88 5.43 -4.53 -23.37
CA ASP A 88 4.25 -3.98 -24.04
C ASP A 88 4.33 -2.45 -24.15
N PRO A 89 4.90 -1.92 -25.25
CA PRO A 89 5.02 -0.48 -25.47
C PRO A 89 3.67 0.24 -25.57
N LYS A 90 2.57 -0.47 -25.83
CA LYS A 90 1.21 0.11 -25.90
C LYS A 90 0.71 0.59 -24.55
N VAL A 91 1.40 0.24 -23.46
CA VAL A 91 1.15 0.77 -22.12
C VAL A 91 1.33 2.29 -22.05
N LEU A 92 2.06 2.88 -23.02
CA LEU A 92 2.23 4.33 -23.19
C LEU A 92 1.21 4.96 -24.17
N ASP A 93 0.22 4.20 -24.65
CA ASP A 93 -0.89 4.75 -25.43
C ASP A 93 -1.91 5.47 -24.54
N GLY A 94 -2.80 6.28 -25.14
CA GLY A 94 -3.94 6.86 -24.41
C GLY A 94 -3.60 8.07 -23.52
N GLY A 95 -2.70 8.96 -23.97
CA GLY A 95 -2.38 10.21 -23.27
C GLY A 95 -1.33 10.08 -22.17
N ALA A 96 -0.63 8.94 -22.07
CA ALA A 96 0.49 8.80 -21.13
C ALA A 96 1.57 9.86 -21.41
N LEU A 97 2.12 10.45 -20.34
CA LEU A 97 3.14 11.50 -20.39
C LEU A 97 2.67 12.82 -21.01
N GLU A 98 1.38 12.99 -21.32
CA GLU A 98 0.85 14.20 -21.96
C GLU A 98 1.04 15.43 -21.05
N ARG A 99 0.79 15.29 -19.75
CA ARG A 99 0.90 16.43 -18.82
C ARG A 99 2.36 16.79 -18.55
N ILE A 100 3.23 15.79 -18.41
CA ILE A 100 4.69 16.00 -18.32
C ILE A 100 5.22 16.67 -19.59
N SER A 101 4.84 16.18 -20.76
CA SER A 101 5.20 16.73 -22.07
C SER A 101 4.83 18.22 -22.18
N LYS A 102 3.60 18.57 -21.82
CA LYS A 102 3.11 19.97 -21.83
C LYS A 102 3.88 20.87 -20.85
N LEU A 103 4.16 20.39 -19.64
CA LEU A 103 4.88 21.16 -18.61
C LEU A 103 6.35 21.36 -18.98
N ALA A 104 7.00 20.31 -19.49
CA ALA A 104 8.40 20.34 -19.92
C ALA A 104 8.60 21.01 -21.28
N LYS A 105 7.52 21.27 -22.03
CA LYS A 105 7.54 21.80 -23.40
C LYS A 105 8.34 20.91 -24.36
N VAL A 106 8.20 19.60 -24.20
CA VAL A 106 8.85 18.58 -25.03
C VAL A 106 7.80 17.95 -25.95
N ASN A 107 8.22 17.37 -27.07
CA ASN A 107 7.31 16.61 -27.92
C ASN A 107 6.92 15.28 -27.24
N GLU A 108 5.62 14.98 -27.17
CA GLU A 108 5.11 13.78 -26.51
C GLU A 108 5.61 12.48 -27.17
N CYS A 109 5.60 12.41 -28.50
CA CYS A 109 6.05 11.24 -29.23
C CYS A 109 7.54 11.00 -28.99
N SER A 110 8.36 12.05 -29.06
CA SER A 110 9.79 11.97 -28.74
C SER A 110 10.03 11.50 -27.31
N LEU A 111 9.27 12.03 -26.34
CA LEU A 111 9.39 11.64 -24.94
C LEU A 111 9.08 10.14 -24.73
N LYS A 112 8.03 9.63 -25.39
CA LYS A 112 7.68 8.20 -25.35
C LYS A 112 8.76 7.33 -25.98
N THR A 113 9.28 7.72 -27.14
CA THR A 113 10.35 6.95 -27.80
C THR A 113 11.63 6.93 -26.98
N GLU A 114 12.00 8.06 -26.37
CA GLU A 114 13.16 8.13 -25.48
C GLU A 114 12.97 7.28 -24.22
N LEU A 115 11.78 7.29 -23.62
CA LEU A 115 11.48 6.45 -22.45
C LEU A 115 11.58 4.95 -22.79
N ILE A 116 11.08 4.54 -23.96
CA ILE A 116 11.21 3.15 -24.42
C ILE A 116 12.69 2.79 -24.65
N SER A 117 13.45 3.66 -25.31
CA SER A 117 14.90 3.47 -25.51
C SER A 117 15.63 3.36 -24.16
N PHE A 118 15.31 4.24 -23.21
CA PHE A 118 15.88 4.21 -21.88
C PHE A 118 15.51 2.93 -21.12
N ALA A 119 14.25 2.50 -21.15
CA ALA A 119 13.79 1.26 -20.54
C ALA A 119 14.50 0.01 -21.10
N ASN A 120 14.88 0.03 -22.38
CA ASN A 120 15.67 -1.02 -23.01
C ASN A 120 17.14 -1.03 -22.55
N LEU A 121 17.71 0.15 -22.33
CA LEU A 121 19.11 0.32 -21.89
C LEU A 121 19.30 0.13 -20.38
N PHE A 122 18.24 0.37 -19.59
CA PHE A 122 18.30 0.38 -18.13
C PHE A 122 18.90 -0.89 -17.51
N PRO A 123 18.56 -2.13 -17.95
CA PRO A 123 19.16 -3.35 -17.39
C PRO A 123 20.68 -3.41 -17.56
N SER A 124 21.20 -2.95 -18.70
CA SER A 124 22.63 -2.88 -18.98
C SER A 124 23.32 -1.83 -18.12
N LEU A 125 22.64 -0.71 -17.84
CA LEU A 125 23.15 0.33 -16.95
C LEU A 125 23.24 -0.16 -15.50
N THR A 126 22.20 -0.83 -15.00
CA THR A 126 22.19 -1.38 -13.64
C THR A 126 23.13 -2.57 -13.45
N GLY A 127 23.32 -3.38 -14.50
CA GLY A 127 24.30 -4.49 -14.47
C GLY A 127 25.76 -4.01 -14.44
N CYS A 128 26.03 -2.81 -14.95
CA CYS A 128 27.34 -2.18 -14.84
C CYS A 128 27.61 -1.60 -13.44
N LEU A 129 26.54 -1.27 -12.69
CA LEU A 129 26.62 -0.73 -11.32
C LEU A 129 26.68 -1.82 -10.25
N SER A 130 26.46 -3.09 -10.60
CA SER A 130 26.47 -4.21 -9.64
C SER A 130 27.86 -4.74 -9.30
N GLU A 131 28.92 -4.30 -9.99
CA GLU A 131 30.29 -4.74 -9.67
C GLU A 131 30.91 -3.93 -8.52
N ASP A 132 30.49 -2.67 -8.32
CA ASP A 132 30.97 -1.81 -7.24
C ASP A 132 29.81 -1.06 -6.56
N GLU A 133 29.54 -1.40 -5.29
CA GLU A 133 28.77 -0.59 -4.32
C GLU A 133 27.24 -0.48 -4.47
N THR A 134 26.51 -1.60 -4.40
CA THR A 134 25.21 -1.56 -3.71
C THR A 134 25.33 -2.29 -2.38
N GLN A 135 25.44 -1.54 -1.28
CA GLN A 135 25.12 -2.06 0.03
C GLN A 135 23.68 -2.57 -0.02
N LYS A 136 23.52 -3.89 -0.19
CA LYS A 136 22.26 -4.57 0.09
C LYS A 136 21.94 -4.27 1.55
N VAL A 137 21.00 -3.35 1.79
CA VAL A 137 20.29 -3.34 3.06
C VAL A 137 19.38 -4.55 3.02
N GLU A 138 19.91 -5.70 3.43
CA GLU A 138 19.08 -6.83 3.84
C GLU A 138 18.31 -6.38 5.08
N ILE A 139 17.02 -6.11 4.88
CA ILE A 139 16.07 -6.14 5.99
C ILE A 139 16.01 -7.61 6.38
N ILE A 140 16.77 -8.00 7.40
CA ILE A 140 16.68 -9.31 8.02
C ILE A 140 15.30 -9.36 8.67
N LEU A 141 14.33 -9.95 7.98
CA LEU A 141 13.13 -10.49 8.61
C LEU A 141 13.56 -11.83 9.20
N ASP A 142 13.54 -11.90 10.53
CA ASP A 142 13.78 -13.14 11.27
C ASP A 142 12.58 -14.06 11.04
N ASP A 143 12.55 -14.73 9.88
CA ASP A 143 11.60 -15.80 9.57
C ASP A 143 11.97 -17.01 10.43
N LYS A 144 11.46 -17.03 11.67
CA LYS A 144 11.22 -18.29 12.35
C LYS A 144 9.97 -18.90 11.73
N GLU A 145 10.20 -19.78 10.76
CA GLU A 145 9.22 -20.76 10.31
C GLU A 145 8.79 -21.61 11.52
N GLU A 146 7.64 -21.27 12.10
CA GLU A 146 6.80 -22.25 12.78
C GLU A 146 5.72 -22.65 11.77
N GLU A 147 5.90 -23.84 11.18
CA GLU A 147 4.86 -24.52 10.42
C GLU A 147 3.68 -24.82 11.36
N GLU A 148 2.66 -23.96 11.39
CA GLU A 148 1.34 -24.36 11.88
C GLU A 148 0.50 -24.86 10.69
N GLU A 149 0.14 -26.14 10.74
CA GLU A 149 -0.80 -26.78 9.83
C GLU A 149 -2.11 -25.96 9.78
N ILE A 150 -2.35 -25.31 8.63
CA ILE A 150 -3.61 -24.65 8.33
C ILE A 150 -4.68 -25.73 8.22
N ASN A 151 -5.51 -25.84 9.26
CA ASN A 151 -6.73 -26.64 9.19
C ASN A 151 -7.75 -25.88 8.30
N ASP A 152 -8.03 -26.42 7.12
CA ASP A 152 -8.99 -25.87 6.15
C ASP A 152 -10.41 -25.85 6.74
N TRP A 153 -10.77 -24.77 7.42
CA TRP A 153 -12.16 -24.51 7.80
C TRP A 153 -12.93 -23.92 6.62
N ILE A 154 -13.77 -24.76 6.00
CA ILE A 154 -14.73 -24.35 4.99
C ILE A 154 -16.01 -23.86 5.70
N PRO A 155 -16.49 -22.62 5.42
CA PRO A 155 -17.72 -22.11 6.04
C PRO A 155 -18.94 -22.95 5.60
N PRO A 156 -19.89 -23.23 6.51
CA PRO A 156 -21.14 -23.88 6.13
C PRO A 156 -21.92 -22.97 5.18
N THR A 157 -22.10 -23.39 3.93
CA THR A 157 -23.13 -22.83 3.08
C THR A 157 -24.47 -23.40 3.53
N ASP A 158 -25.29 -22.57 4.15
CA ASP A 158 -26.70 -22.90 4.41
C ASP A 158 -27.36 -23.28 3.09
N LYS A 159 -27.72 -24.56 2.97
CA LYS A 159 -28.68 -25.00 1.95
C LYS A 159 -30.00 -24.34 2.30
N LEU A 160 -30.47 -23.48 1.39
CA LEU A 160 -31.86 -23.06 1.32
C LEU A 160 -32.73 -24.31 1.43
N ILE A 161 -33.54 -24.32 2.49
CA ILE A 161 -34.60 -25.28 2.77
C ILE A 161 -35.58 -25.24 1.58
N GLU A 162 -36.05 -26.42 1.19
CA GLU A 162 -37.08 -26.68 0.16
C GLU A 162 -38.35 -25.84 0.30
#